data_AF-A0A7K1CDN3-F1
#
_entry.id   AF-A0A7K1CDN3-F1
#
_cell.length_a   1.000
_cell.length_b   1.000
_cell.length_c   1.000
_cell.angle_alpha   90.00
_cell.angle_beta   90.00
_cell.angle_gamma   90.00
#
_symmetry.space_group_name_H-M   'P 1'
#
loop_
_entity.id
_entity.type
_entity.pdbx_description
1 polymer ?
#
loop_
_entity_poly.entity_id
_entity_poly.type
_entity_poly.pdbx_seq_one_letter_code
_entity_poly.pdbx_strand_id
1 'polypeptide(L)'
;ALDIAVRYSLARRQFAGKDGSEVTLLDYQRHQRRLLPLIARTYAQIFTHQELLNQFHTVFSGENDTEETRSDLETVSAASKALSTWYALDTIQECREACGGQGFMAQHRLTGLRADLDVYVTFEGDNNVMLQLVAKRLLTDYAKAFKSPDFGTLAQYVAGQVGETAINRGGLRGLAQSITDFGSTARAVGYVKDEEHQHQLLTDRVHTMVASIANKLKAAGSDKDKQAELFNRYQNDLINAARAHAELIMWEAFTSALKTIKDGDSIKILTWLRDLYGFTLLEENLSWYLINGRLSGARAEAITEYIDSRLLPRLRPHAENLVDAFLLPPELVRTTLAQDERERQLNRQTLVRN
;
A
#
# COMPACT_ATOMS: atom_id res chain seq x y z
N ALA A 1 -12.92 -1.31 11.74
CA ALA A 1 -13.52 -0.11 11.11
C ALA A 1 -14.07 -0.42 9.71
N LEU A 2 -13.25 -1.00 8.81
CA LEU A 2 -13.70 -1.39 7.47
C LEU A 2 -14.89 -2.35 7.48
N ASP A 3 -14.88 -3.39 8.32
CA ASP A 3 -16.02 -4.30 8.50
C ASP A 3 -17.33 -3.53 8.78
N ILE A 4 -17.31 -2.62 9.75
CA ILE A 4 -18.45 -1.77 10.12
C ILE A 4 -18.92 -0.92 8.94
N ALA A 5 -18.01 -0.19 8.30
CA ALA A 5 -18.35 0.75 7.23
C ALA A 5 -18.85 0.05 5.96
N VAL A 6 -18.21 -1.06 5.57
CA VAL A 6 -18.61 -1.87 4.40
C VAL A 6 -20.00 -2.44 4.63
N ARG A 7 -20.26 -3.11 5.75
CA ARG A 7 -21.59 -3.68 6.03
C ARG A 7 -22.67 -2.61 6.13
N TYR A 8 -22.37 -1.47 6.75
CA TYR A 8 -23.30 -0.35 6.77
C TYR A 8 -23.57 0.19 5.36
N SER A 9 -22.54 0.31 4.51
CA SER A 9 -22.70 0.80 3.14
C SER A 9 -23.50 -0.14 2.22
N LEU A 10 -23.49 -1.44 2.53
CA LEU A 10 -24.32 -2.46 1.86
C LEU A 10 -25.78 -2.45 2.35
N ALA A 11 -26.02 -2.01 3.59
CA ALA A 11 -27.37 -1.91 4.16
C ALA A 11 -28.03 -0.56 3.81
N ARG A 12 -27.28 0.53 3.91
CA ARG A 12 -27.79 1.89 3.82
C ARG A 12 -28.15 2.23 2.38
N ARG A 13 -29.42 2.59 2.17
CA ARG A 13 -29.92 3.13 0.90
C ARG A 13 -30.17 4.63 1.01
N GLN A 14 -29.79 5.37 -0.02
CA GLN A 14 -29.99 6.81 -0.09
C GLN A 14 -29.95 7.26 -1.56
N PHE A 15 -30.86 8.17 -1.93
CA PHE A 15 -31.07 8.72 -3.28
C PHE A 15 -31.53 7.69 -4.31
N ALA A 16 -32.38 8.13 -5.23
CA ALA A 16 -32.95 7.29 -6.27
C ALA A 16 -31.89 6.94 -7.34
N GLY A 17 -31.82 5.65 -7.69
CA GLY A 17 -31.09 5.17 -8.85
C GLY A 17 -31.86 5.42 -10.15
N LYS A 18 -31.36 4.85 -11.27
CA LYS A 18 -31.92 5.02 -12.61
C LYS A 18 -33.42 4.68 -12.71
N ASP A 19 -33.84 3.65 -11.98
CA ASP A 19 -35.22 3.13 -12.02
C ASP A 19 -36.09 3.75 -10.90
N GLY A 20 -35.63 4.83 -10.25
CA GLY A 20 -36.33 5.48 -9.14
C GLY A 20 -36.17 4.78 -7.78
N SER A 21 -35.70 3.53 -7.74
CA SER A 21 -35.43 2.81 -6.49
C SER A 21 -34.14 3.29 -5.82
N GLU A 22 -34.14 3.47 -4.49
CA GLU A 22 -32.91 3.82 -3.78
C GLU A 22 -31.86 2.71 -3.88
N VAL A 23 -30.63 3.08 -4.24
CA VAL A 23 -29.49 2.15 -4.30
C VAL A 23 -28.68 2.19 -3.00
N THR A 24 -27.88 1.14 -2.75
CA THR A 24 -27.03 1.09 -1.54
C THR A 24 -25.88 2.08 -1.66
N LEU A 25 -25.33 2.54 -0.53
CA LEU A 25 -24.20 3.46 -0.57
C LEU A 25 -23.02 2.88 -1.35
N LEU A 26 -22.75 1.58 -1.22
CA LEU A 26 -21.65 0.91 -1.93
C LEU A 26 -21.91 0.77 -3.45
N ASP A 27 -23.10 1.08 -3.95
CA ASP A 27 -23.36 1.16 -5.39
C ASP A 27 -22.80 2.44 -6.03
N TYR A 28 -22.54 3.48 -5.23
CA TYR A 28 -21.94 4.70 -5.74
C TYR A 28 -20.43 4.53 -5.93
N GLN A 29 -19.96 4.81 -7.15
CA GLN A 29 -18.54 4.89 -7.53
C GLN A 29 -17.69 5.65 -6.50
N ARG A 30 -18.17 6.80 -6.03
CA ARG A 30 -17.44 7.57 -5.01
C ARG A 30 -17.31 6.81 -3.70
N HIS A 31 -18.35 6.09 -3.25
CA HIS A 31 -18.29 5.31 -2.02
C HIS A 31 -17.36 4.09 -2.16
N GLN A 32 -17.36 3.44 -3.33
CA GLN A 32 -16.40 2.39 -3.66
C GLN A 32 -14.96 2.92 -3.61
N ARG A 33 -14.70 4.09 -4.19
CA ARG A 33 -13.39 4.78 -4.13
C ARG A 33 -12.93 5.10 -2.71
N ARG A 34 -13.87 5.32 -1.78
CA ARG A 34 -13.54 5.62 -0.37
C ARG A 34 -13.13 4.37 0.39
N LEU A 35 -13.80 3.23 0.15
CA LEU A 35 -13.63 2.03 0.99
C LEU A 35 -12.78 0.93 0.35
N LEU A 36 -12.94 0.63 -0.94
CA LEU A 36 -12.26 -0.51 -1.56
C LEU A 36 -10.72 -0.36 -1.61
N PRO A 37 -10.15 0.83 -1.91
CA PRO A 37 -8.70 1.01 -1.82
C PRO A 37 -8.16 0.83 -0.40
N LEU A 38 -8.95 1.16 0.62
CA LEU A 38 -8.57 0.92 2.02
C LEU A 38 -8.58 -0.56 2.38
N ILE A 39 -9.55 -1.34 1.88
CA ILE A 39 -9.52 -2.80 1.99
C ILE A 39 -8.25 -3.34 1.33
N ALA A 40 -7.91 -2.88 0.12
CA ALA A 40 -6.72 -3.32 -0.59
C ALA A 40 -5.43 -3.04 0.19
N ARG A 41 -5.33 -1.84 0.76
CA ARG A 41 -4.23 -1.44 1.65
C ARG A 41 -4.16 -2.29 2.92
N THR A 42 -5.29 -2.61 3.55
CA THR A 42 -5.32 -3.51 4.72
C THR A 42 -4.82 -4.91 4.40
N TYR A 43 -5.18 -5.48 3.24
CA TYR A 43 -4.63 -6.77 2.82
C TYR A 43 -3.12 -6.70 2.56
N ALA A 44 -2.63 -5.64 1.91
CA ALA A 44 -1.20 -5.43 1.71
C ALA A 44 -0.46 -5.39 3.07
N GLN A 45 -1.02 -4.70 4.07
CA GLN A 45 -0.47 -4.68 5.43
C GLN A 45 -0.46 -6.06 6.09
N ILE A 46 -1.56 -6.82 6.00
CA ILE A 46 -1.64 -8.18 6.57
C ILE A 46 -0.52 -9.06 6.01
N PHE A 47 -0.35 -9.09 4.69
CA PHE A 47 0.71 -9.90 4.08
C PHE A 47 2.12 -9.40 4.42
N THR A 48 2.30 -8.09 4.54
CA THR A 48 3.57 -7.50 5.00
C THR A 48 3.89 -7.91 6.43
N HIS A 49 2.91 -7.90 7.33
CA HIS A 49 3.10 -8.29 8.73
C HIS A 49 3.38 -9.79 8.87
N GLN A 50 2.78 -10.63 8.03
CA GLN A 50 3.11 -12.05 7.96
C GLN A 50 4.57 -12.27 7.55
N GLU A 51 5.04 -11.57 6.52
CA GLU A 51 6.43 -11.64 6.09
C GLU A 51 7.39 -11.13 7.18
N LEU A 52 7.03 -10.01 7.84
CA LEU A 52 7.79 -9.49 8.98
C LEU A 52 7.90 -10.50 10.12
N LEU A 53 6.83 -11.23 10.43
CA LEU A 53 6.85 -12.28 11.46
C LEU A 53 7.75 -13.46 11.06
N ASN A 54 7.78 -13.84 9.77
CA ASN A 54 8.67 -14.88 9.27
C ASN A 54 10.15 -14.44 9.39
N GLN A 55 10.46 -13.20 9.03
CA GLN A 55 11.80 -12.64 9.19
C GLN A 55 12.20 -12.57 10.67
N PHE A 56 11.27 -12.13 11.53
CA PHE A 56 11.48 -12.10 12.97
C PHE A 56 11.79 -13.50 13.51
N HIS A 57 11.01 -14.51 13.15
CA HIS A 57 11.27 -15.90 13.53
C HIS A 57 12.65 -16.34 13.05
N THR A 58 12.96 -16.14 11.77
CA THR A 58 14.23 -16.57 11.16
C THR A 58 15.46 -15.99 11.88
N VAL A 59 15.40 -14.71 12.27
CA VAL A 59 16.49 -14.03 12.99
C VAL A 59 16.56 -14.47 14.44
N PHE A 60 15.45 -14.48 15.18
CA PHE A 60 15.47 -14.73 16.63
C PHE A 60 15.48 -16.21 17.02
N SER A 61 15.16 -17.12 16.10
CA SER A 61 15.37 -18.57 16.28
C SER A 61 16.82 -19.00 16.03
N GLY A 62 17.62 -18.17 15.37
CA GLY A 62 18.98 -18.50 14.94
C GLY A 62 19.09 -19.19 13.58
N GLU A 63 17.97 -19.40 12.85
CA GLU A 63 17.97 -20.04 11.52
C GLU A 63 18.82 -19.25 10.50
N ASN A 64 18.76 -17.92 10.53
CA ASN A 64 19.61 -17.06 9.72
C ASN A 64 19.91 -15.74 10.45
N ASP A 65 20.59 -15.84 11.59
CA ASP A 65 21.01 -14.71 12.42
C ASP A 65 22.33 -14.11 11.91
N THR A 66 22.22 -13.11 11.03
CA THR A 66 23.36 -12.36 10.48
C THR A 66 23.13 -10.86 10.66
N GLU A 67 24.20 -10.06 10.57
CA GLU A 67 24.08 -8.61 10.62
C GLU A 67 23.20 -8.06 9.47
N GLU A 68 23.27 -8.68 8.28
CA GLU A 68 22.46 -8.31 7.11
C GLU A 68 20.97 -8.58 7.39
N THR A 69 20.62 -9.78 7.84
CA THR A 69 19.23 -10.16 8.12
C THR A 69 18.62 -9.40 9.31
N ARG A 70 19.42 -9.09 10.34
CA ARG A 70 18.99 -8.20 11.44
C ARG A 70 18.68 -6.80 10.93
N SER A 71 19.56 -6.23 10.12
CA SER A 71 19.37 -4.87 9.61
C SER A 71 18.20 -4.79 8.60
N ASP A 72 17.96 -5.84 7.82
CA ASP A 72 16.79 -5.96 6.95
C ASP A 72 15.50 -6.01 7.78
N LEU A 73 15.47 -6.85 8.83
CA LEU A 73 14.35 -6.93 9.77
C LEU A 73 14.05 -5.58 10.43
N GLU A 74 15.08 -4.85 10.88
CA GLU A 74 14.94 -3.51 11.45
C GLU A 74 14.32 -2.53 10.43
N THR A 75 14.76 -2.60 9.18
CA THR A 75 14.27 -1.72 8.11
C THR A 75 12.80 -2.00 7.77
N VAL A 76 12.44 -3.27 7.58
CA VAL A 76 11.05 -3.68 7.29
C VAL A 76 10.14 -3.38 8.48
N SER A 77 10.62 -3.60 9.71
CA SER A 77 9.88 -3.27 10.94
C SER A 77 9.62 -1.76 11.04
N ALA A 78 10.65 -0.93 10.83
CA ALA A 78 10.52 0.53 10.84
C ALA A 78 9.54 1.04 9.78
N ALA A 79 9.67 0.56 8.54
CA ALA A 79 8.79 0.88 7.43
C ALA A 79 7.33 0.47 7.72
N SER A 80 7.15 -0.78 8.18
CA SER A 80 5.84 -1.35 8.49
C SER A 80 5.17 -0.61 9.63
N LYS A 81 5.90 -0.28 10.71
CA LYS A 81 5.38 0.48 11.85
C LYS A 81 4.84 1.84 11.39
N ALA A 82 5.65 2.60 10.67
CA ALA A 82 5.30 3.96 10.26
C ALA A 82 4.06 3.98 9.35
N LEU A 83 4.08 3.21 8.26
CA LEU A 83 2.96 3.21 7.32
C LEU A 83 1.73 2.54 7.92
N SER A 84 1.89 1.46 8.69
CA SER A 84 0.72 0.72 9.19
C SER A 84 -0.13 1.55 10.15
N THR A 85 0.53 2.32 11.00
CA THR A 85 -0.13 3.16 12.00
C THR A 85 -0.78 4.39 11.37
N TRP A 86 -0.11 5.08 10.44
CA TRP A 86 -0.75 6.17 9.69
C TRP A 86 -1.96 5.69 8.89
N TYR A 87 -1.80 4.61 8.12
CA TYR A 87 -2.89 4.05 7.34
C TYR A 87 -4.05 3.55 8.19
N ALA A 88 -3.80 3.03 9.40
CA ALA A 88 -4.86 2.66 10.32
C ALA A 88 -5.72 3.87 10.72
N LEU A 89 -5.10 4.98 11.09
CA LEU A 89 -5.82 6.21 11.45
C LEU A 89 -6.62 6.78 10.29
N ASP A 90 -6.01 6.86 9.09
CA ASP A 90 -6.67 7.31 7.88
C ASP A 90 -7.88 6.41 7.54
N THR A 91 -7.70 5.10 7.64
CA THR A 91 -8.74 4.12 7.36
C THR A 91 -9.92 4.27 8.32
N ILE A 92 -9.66 4.43 9.63
CA ILE A 92 -10.71 4.59 10.63
C ILE A 92 -11.45 5.91 10.41
N GLN A 93 -10.73 6.99 10.13
CA GLN A 93 -11.31 8.29 9.85
C GLN A 93 -12.24 8.23 8.63
N GLU A 94 -11.78 7.66 7.53
CA GLU A 94 -12.56 7.53 6.30
C GLU A 94 -13.80 6.64 6.51
N CYS A 95 -13.64 5.51 7.22
CA CYS A 95 -14.76 4.62 7.59
C CYS A 95 -15.82 5.36 8.43
N ARG A 96 -15.40 6.20 9.38
CA ARG A 96 -16.29 7.01 10.21
C ARG A 96 -17.11 7.97 9.36
N GLU A 97 -16.45 8.67 8.44
CA GLU A 97 -17.11 9.62 7.54
C GLU A 97 -17.99 8.93 6.50
N ALA A 98 -17.62 7.72 6.04
CA ALA A 98 -18.44 6.91 5.14
C ALA A 98 -19.75 6.46 5.80
N CYS A 99 -19.77 6.31 7.13
CA CYS A 99 -20.98 6.01 7.89
C CYS A 99 -21.88 7.24 8.15
N GLY A 100 -21.48 8.44 7.72
CA GLY A 100 -22.22 9.68 7.96
C GLY A 100 -22.40 9.98 9.45
N GLY A 101 -23.55 10.55 9.82
CA GLY A 101 -23.84 10.90 11.22
C GLY A 101 -23.80 9.70 12.18
N GLN A 102 -24.17 8.50 11.72
CA GLN A 102 -24.10 7.29 12.53
C GLN A 102 -22.65 6.94 12.89
N GLY A 103 -21.68 7.20 12.00
CA GLY A 103 -20.27 6.98 12.31
C GLY A 103 -19.76 7.79 13.52
N PHE A 104 -20.44 8.88 13.89
CA PHE A 104 -20.06 9.71 15.04
C PHE A 104 -20.65 9.21 16.37
N MET A 105 -21.68 8.36 16.33
CA MET A 105 -22.34 7.87 17.53
C MET A 105 -21.41 6.93 18.31
N ALA A 106 -21.23 7.20 19.61
CA ALA A 106 -20.30 6.45 20.46
C ALA A 106 -20.57 4.92 20.46
N GLN A 107 -21.84 4.52 20.35
CA GLN A 107 -22.25 3.11 20.27
C GLN A 107 -21.66 2.36 19.06
N HIS A 108 -21.29 3.07 17.99
CA HIS A 108 -20.68 2.47 16.79
C HIS A 108 -19.15 2.51 16.81
N ARG A 109 -18.56 3.05 17.89
CA ARG A 109 -17.15 2.92 18.31
C ARG A 109 -16.08 3.48 17.37
N LEU A 110 -16.40 3.94 16.16
CA LEU A 110 -15.41 4.43 15.20
C LEU A 110 -14.59 5.63 15.73
N THR A 111 -15.22 6.53 16.49
CA THR A 111 -14.53 7.65 17.15
C THR A 111 -13.59 7.19 18.25
N GLY A 112 -14.05 6.27 19.13
CA GLY A 112 -13.24 5.68 20.20
C GLY A 112 -12.06 4.87 19.66
N LEU A 113 -12.30 4.01 18.67
CA LEU A 113 -11.24 3.23 18.00
C LEU A 113 -10.13 4.12 17.43
N ARG A 114 -10.50 5.27 16.85
CA ARG A 114 -9.50 6.21 16.35
C ARG A 114 -8.66 6.78 17.49
N ALA A 115 -9.30 7.18 18.60
CA ALA A 115 -8.60 7.71 19.77
C ALA A 115 -7.65 6.68 20.38
N ASP A 116 -8.09 5.42 20.50
CA ASP A 116 -7.29 4.33 21.05
C ASP A 116 -6.05 4.02 20.18
N LEU A 117 -6.17 4.15 18.86
CA LEU A 117 -5.08 3.87 17.92
C LEU A 117 -4.14 5.06 17.67
N ASP A 118 -4.51 6.27 18.10
CA ASP A 118 -3.75 7.50 17.84
C ASP A 118 -2.33 7.45 18.45
N VAL A 119 -2.17 6.81 19.61
CA VAL A 119 -0.88 6.66 20.28
C VAL A 119 0.18 5.93 19.44
N TYR A 120 -0.25 5.04 18.54
CA TYR A 120 0.65 4.17 17.78
C TYR A 120 1.50 4.91 16.73
N VAL A 121 1.06 6.10 16.30
CA VAL A 121 1.89 6.94 15.42
C VAL A 121 3.02 7.67 16.17
N THR A 122 3.01 7.66 17.51
CA THR A 122 3.95 8.38 18.36
C THR A 122 4.88 7.46 19.15
N PHE A 123 4.34 6.45 19.83
CA PHE A 123 5.15 5.56 20.66
C PHE A 123 6.00 4.60 19.80
N GLU A 124 6.89 3.81 20.42
CA GLU A 124 7.78 2.87 19.69
C GLU A 124 8.55 3.52 18.52
N GLY A 125 8.87 4.81 18.68
CA GLY A 125 9.53 5.68 17.69
C GLY A 125 8.55 6.47 16.82
N ASP A 126 8.66 7.80 16.81
CA ASP A 126 7.88 8.65 15.90
C ASP A 126 7.96 8.17 14.44
N ASN A 127 6.85 8.19 13.71
CA ASN A 127 6.79 7.60 12.36
C ASN A 127 7.77 8.25 11.37
N ASN A 128 8.05 9.56 11.46
CA ASN A 128 9.05 10.19 10.60
C ASN A 128 10.47 9.79 11.00
N VAL A 129 10.74 9.67 12.30
CA VAL A 129 12.02 9.14 12.81
C VAL A 129 12.23 7.70 12.35
N MET A 130 11.20 6.86 12.36
CA MET A 130 11.28 5.49 11.83
C MET A 130 11.59 5.47 10.34
N LEU A 131 10.92 6.30 9.54
CA LEU A 131 11.25 6.43 8.12
C LEU A 131 12.66 7.02 7.88
N GLN A 132 13.21 7.79 8.81
CA GLN A 132 14.60 8.25 8.72
C GLN A 132 15.59 7.10 8.86
N LEU A 133 15.31 6.09 9.70
CA LEU A 133 16.14 4.88 9.79
C LEU A 133 16.13 4.11 8.47
N VAL A 134 14.95 3.94 7.87
CA VAL A 134 14.78 3.32 6.55
C VAL A 134 15.58 4.11 5.50
N ALA A 135 15.44 5.44 5.45
CA ALA A 135 16.15 6.27 4.48
C ALA A 135 17.68 6.16 4.60
N LYS A 136 18.21 6.12 5.83
CA LYS A 136 19.65 5.91 6.07
C LYS A 136 20.12 4.55 5.55
N ARG A 137 19.34 3.50 5.76
CA ARG A 137 19.63 2.18 5.19
C ARG A 137 19.66 2.23 3.66
N LEU A 138 18.64 2.82 3.04
CA LEU A 138 18.56 2.98 1.57
C LEU A 138 19.79 3.66 0.98
N LEU A 139 20.24 4.77 1.58
CA LEU A 139 21.45 5.47 1.15
C LEU A 139 22.72 4.62 1.32
N THR A 140 22.83 3.90 2.44
CA THR A 140 23.98 3.05 2.75
C THR A 140 24.12 1.94 1.71
N ASP A 141 23.02 1.26 1.41
CA ASP A 141 22.98 0.16 0.45
C ASP A 141 23.17 0.65 -0.99
N TYR A 142 22.62 1.81 -1.36
CA TYR A 142 22.94 2.46 -2.63
C TYR A 142 24.44 2.76 -2.77
N ALA A 143 25.07 3.27 -1.70
CA ALA A 143 26.51 3.55 -1.69
C ALA A 143 27.36 2.26 -1.78
N LYS A 144 26.92 1.17 -1.16
CA LYS A 144 27.56 -0.16 -1.29
C LYS A 144 27.46 -0.68 -2.72
N ALA A 145 26.27 -0.63 -3.33
CA ALA A 145 26.06 -1.07 -4.71
C ALA A 145 26.95 -0.31 -5.70
N PHE A 146 27.07 1.02 -5.54
CA PHE A 146 27.93 1.86 -6.38
C PHE A 146 29.43 1.56 -6.26
N LYS A 147 29.87 1.00 -5.12
CA LYS A 147 31.26 0.60 -4.88
C LYS A 147 31.56 -0.84 -5.31
N SER A 148 30.54 -1.63 -5.64
CA SER A 148 30.73 -3.02 -6.02
C SER A 148 31.40 -3.11 -7.40
N PRO A 149 32.42 -3.99 -7.58
CA PRO A 149 33.02 -4.26 -8.89
C PRO A 149 31.99 -4.73 -9.92
N ASP A 150 30.92 -5.36 -9.43
CA ASP A 150 29.81 -5.87 -10.22
C ASP A 150 28.85 -4.80 -10.73
N PHE A 151 28.99 -3.52 -10.36
CA PHE A 151 28.12 -2.47 -10.88
C PHE A 151 28.31 -2.27 -12.40
N GLY A 152 29.54 -2.43 -12.89
CA GLY A 152 29.84 -2.41 -14.33
C GLY A 152 29.36 -3.68 -15.07
N THR A 153 29.34 -4.82 -14.37
CA THR A 153 28.96 -6.13 -14.92
C THR A 153 27.44 -6.35 -14.88
N LEU A 154 26.72 -5.89 -13.84
CA LEU A 154 25.26 -5.91 -13.75
C LEU A 154 24.61 -5.06 -14.85
N ALA A 155 25.24 -3.94 -15.22
CA ALA A 155 24.80 -3.12 -16.34
C ALA A 155 24.91 -3.84 -17.71
N GLN A 156 25.66 -4.94 -17.79
CA GLN A 156 25.75 -5.80 -18.98
C GLN A 156 24.99 -7.13 -18.83
N TYR A 157 24.75 -7.60 -17.61
CA TYR A 157 24.14 -8.92 -17.33
C TYR A 157 22.61 -8.92 -17.35
N VAL A 158 21.98 -7.77 -17.09
CA VAL A 158 20.50 -7.66 -17.06
C VAL A 158 19.91 -7.53 -18.48
N ALA A 159 20.75 -7.41 -19.52
CA ALA A 159 20.33 -7.44 -20.93
C ALA A 159 19.96 -8.84 -21.46
N GLY A 160 20.12 -9.91 -20.67
CA GLY A 160 19.76 -11.25 -21.13
C GLY A 160 19.86 -12.34 -20.08
N GLN A 161 18.82 -12.49 -19.25
CA GLN A 161 18.16 -13.79 -18.99
C GLN A 161 17.01 -13.66 -17.97
N VAL A 162 15.89 -14.30 -18.31
CA VAL A 162 14.77 -14.63 -17.44
C VAL A 162 15.04 -16.02 -16.88
N GLY A 163 15.11 -16.17 -15.56
CA GLY A 163 15.33 -17.46 -14.91
C GLY A 163 15.32 -17.35 -13.39
N GLU A 164 14.47 -18.15 -12.76
CA GLU A 164 14.21 -18.20 -11.32
C GLU A 164 15.49 -18.19 -10.48
N THR A 165 15.64 -17.19 -9.60
CA THR A 165 16.48 -17.32 -8.41
C THR A 165 15.93 -16.45 -7.29
N ALA A 166 16.06 -16.98 -6.07
CA ALA A 166 15.47 -16.51 -4.83
C ALA A 166 15.50 -14.99 -4.63
N ILE A 167 14.33 -14.38 -4.54
CA ILE A 167 14.16 -13.00 -4.05
C ILE A 167 14.49 -13.03 -2.56
N ASN A 168 15.68 -12.54 -2.19
CA ASN A 168 15.97 -12.20 -0.80
C ASN A 168 15.12 -10.98 -0.43
N ARG A 169 13.95 -11.26 0.15
CA ARG A 169 12.93 -10.31 0.58
C ARG A 169 13.35 -9.69 1.90
N GLY A 170 13.91 -8.49 1.85
CA GLY A 170 14.33 -7.75 3.04
C GLY A 170 15.43 -6.73 2.77
N GLY A 171 16.25 -6.98 1.76
CA GLY A 171 17.37 -6.12 1.36
C GLY A 171 17.26 -5.64 -0.08
N LEU A 172 17.93 -4.52 -0.37
CA LEU A 172 18.07 -3.92 -1.71
C LEU A 172 18.77 -4.84 -2.75
N ARG A 173 18.95 -6.14 -2.51
CA ARG A 173 19.47 -7.08 -3.52
C ARG A 173 18.50 -7.30 -4.68
N GLY A 174 17.18 -7.27 -4.45
CA GLY A 174 16.19 -7.18 -5.55
C GLY A 174 16.24 -5.84 -6.31
N LEU A 175 16.87 -4.83 -5.72
CA LEU A 175 16.97 -3.46 -6.22
C LEU A 175 18.28 -3.22 -7.00
N ALA A 176 19.31 -4.06 -6.82
CA ALA A 176 20.50 -4.05 -7.67
C ALA A 176 20.20 -4.60 -9.09
N GLN A 177 19.25 -5.51 -9.22
CA GLN A 177 19.02 -6.33 -10.41
C GLN A 177 18.29 -5.62 -11.56
N SER A 178 17.81 -4.37 -11.40
CA SER A 178 16.98 -3.68 -12.40
C SER A 178 17.58 -2.38 -12.96
N ILE A 179 18.90 -2.19 -12.92
CA ILE A 179 19.56 -0.96 -13.40
C ILE A 179 19.83 -0.98 -14.93
N THR A 180 19.10 -1.77 -15.71
CA THR A 180 19.11 -1.65 -17.17
C THR A 180 17.72 -1.69 -17.75
N ASP A 181 17.04 -0.54 -17.70
CA ASP A 181 16.09 -0.16 -18.74
C ASP A 181 15.97 1.37 -18.79
N PHE A 182 17.12 2.02 -18.95
CA PHE A 182 17.18 3.42 -19.32
C PHE A 182 17.24 3.52 -20.84
N GLY A 183 16.09 3.80 -21.45
CA GLY A 183 16.03 4.24 -22.85
C GLY A 183 15.15 3.42 -23.79
N SER A 184 13.89 3.13 -23.44
CA SER A 184 12.87 2.95 -24.48
C SER A 184 11.51 3.51 -24.08
N THR A 185 11.36 4.82 -24.30
CA THR A 185 10.04 5.42 -24.49
C THR A 185 9.41 4.87 -25.77
N ALA A 186 8.52 3.89 -25.62
CA ALA A 186 7.26 3.74 -26.36
C ALA A 186 6.77 2.29 -26.32
N ARG A 187 5.63 2.04 -25.67
CA ARG A 187 4.74 0.91 -26.00
C ARG A 187 3.32 1.18 -25.47
N ALA A 188 2.32 0.88 -26.30
CA ALA A 188 0.93 1.32 -26.16
C ALA A 188 0.20 0.79 -24.90
N VAL A 189 -1.00 1.33 -24.65
CA VAL A 189 -1.89 1.19 -23.47
C VAL A 189 -2.49 -0.23 -23.27
N GLY A 190 -1.67 -1.28 -23.43
CA GLY A 190 -2.00 -2.66 -23.04
C GLY A 190 -1.27 -3.15 -21.78
N TYR A 191 -0.30 -2.37 -21.27
CA TYR A 191 0.84 -2.91 -20.51
C TYR A 191 0.85 -2.57 -18.99
N VAL A 192 0.08 -1.62 -18.49
CA VAL A 192 0.17 -1.21 -17.05
C VAL A 192 -0.50 -2.22 -16.10
N LYS A 193 -1.34 -3.14 -16.62
CA LYS A 193 -2.05 -4.16 -15.82
C LYS A 193 -1.14 -5.24 -15.29
N ASP A 194 -0.03 -5.47 -15.97
CA ASP A 194 0.84 -6.60 -15.67
C ASP A 194 1.58 -6.35 -14.35
N GLU A 195 1.77 -7.44 -13.60
CA GLU A 195 2.50 -7.46 -12.34
C GLU A 195 3.89 -6.83 -12.50
N GLU A 196 4.58 -7.20 -13.58
CA GLU A 196 5.93 -6.74 -13.89
C GLU A 196 5.99 -5.21 -14.07
N HIS A 197 4.99 -4.61 -14.72
CA HIS A 197 4.98 -3.18 -14.98
C HIS A 197 4.66 -2.35 -13.74
N GLN A 198 3.75 -2.83 -12.89
CA GLN A 198 3.50 -2.21 -11.60
C GLN A 198 4.76 -2.27 -10.73
N HIS A 199 5.40 -3.44 -10.66
CA HIS A 199 6.66 -3.62 -9.92
C HIS A 199 7.75 -2.68 -10.43
N GLN A 200 7.93 -2.59 -11.75
CA GLN A 200 8.91 -1.72 -12.38
C GLN A 200 8.68 -0.25 -12.05
N LEU A 201 7.44 0.26 -12.16
CA LEU A 201 7.13 1.66 -11.87
C LEU A 201 7.32 2.01 -10.38
N LEU A 202 6.94 1.10 -9.47
CA LEU A 202 7.13 1.31 -8.03
C LEU A 202 8.62 1.26 -7.66
N THR A 203 9.36 0.30 -8.21
CA THR A 203 10.81 0.14 -8.01
C THR A 203 11.60 1.31 -8.56
N ASP A 204 11.34 1.73 -9.80
CA ASP A 204 12.01 2.87 -10.43
C ASP A 204 11.77 4.18 -9.66
N ARG A 205 10.59 4.35 -9.06
CA ARG A 205 10.31 5.49 -8.18
C ARG A 205 11.25 5.53 -6.98
N VAL A 206 11.41 4.40 -6.28
CA VAL A 206 12.34 4.30 -5.15
C VAL A 206 13.77 4.57 -5.60
N HIS A 207 14.23 3.91 -6.67
CA HIS A 207 15.59 4.06 -7.18
C HIS A 207 15.91 5.49 -7.59
N THR A 208 15.03 6.12 -8.37
CA THR A 208 15.22 7.48 -8.86
C THR A 208 15.27 8.47 -7.70
N MET A 209 14.42 8.31 -6.69
CA MET A 209 14.43 9.16 -5.49
C MET A 209 15.73 8.99 -4.70
N VAL A 210 16.13 7.75 -4.39
CA VAL A 210 17.36 7.47 -3.63
C VAL A 210 18.60 7.94 -4.39
N ALA A 211 18.70 7.66 -5.69
CA ALA A 211 19.83 8.05 -6.53
C ALA A 211 19.96 9.58 -6.63
N SER A 212 18.84 10.28 -6.82
CA SER A 212 18.80 11.75 -6.86
C SER A 212 19.33 12.35 -5.55
N ILE A 213 18.88 11.84 -4.41
CA ILE A 213 19.32 12.32 -3.10
C ILE A 213 20.79 11.97 -2.87
N ALA A 214 21.21 10.73 -3.13
CA ALA A 214 22.59 10.31 -2.97
C ALA A 214 23.55 11.17 -3.81
N ASN A 215 23.20 11.51 -5.05
CA ASN A 215 24.00 12.41 -5.89
C ASN A 215 24.07 13.83 -5.34
N LYS A 216 22.99 14.36 -4.77
CA LYS A 216 23.02 15.66 -4.09
C LYS A 216 23.91 15.63 -2.84
N LEU A 217 23.89 14.54 -2.07
CA LEU A 217 24.73 14.37 -0.88
C LEU A 217 26.23 14.22 -1.21
N LYS A 218 26.57 13.64 -2.37
CA LYS A 218 27.98 13.55 -2.83
C LYS A 218 28.68 14.90 -2.91
N ALA A 219 27.95 16.00 -3.14
CA ALA A 219 28.51 17.35 -3.21
C ALA A 219 29.15 17.83 -1.88
N ALA A 220 28.89 17.14 -0.76
CA ALA A 220 29.57 17.41 0.51
C ALA A 220 31.00 16.86 0.57
N GLY A 221 31.36 15.86 -0.24
CA GLY A 221 32.67 15.21 -0.16
C GLY A 221 32.93 14.61 1.23
N SER A 222 34.10 14.89 1.81
CA SER A 222 34.51 14.44 3.15
C SER A 222 34.24 15.46 4.27
N ASP A 223 33.63 16.61 3.96
CA ASP A 223 33.33 17.66 4.94
C ASP A 223 32.11 17.25 5.78
N LYS A 224 32.33 17.01 7.08
CA LYS A 224 31.30 16.54 8.01
C LYS A 224 30.20 17.56 8.26
N ASP A 225 30.53 18.85 8.34
CA ASP A 225 29.56 19.90 8.60
C ASP A 225 28.65 20.07 7.39
N LYS A 226 29.25 20.06 6.19
CA LYS A 226 28.50 20.09 4.93
C LYS A 226 27.66 18.84 4.71
N GLN A 227 28.14 17.66 5.12
CA GLN A 227 27.35 16.42 5.08
C GLN A 227 26.10 16.52 5.96
N ALA A 228 26.25 17.00 7.20
CA ALA A 228 25.14 17.20 8.11
C ALA A 228 24.14 18.24 7.57
N GLU A 229 24.64 19.36 7.02
CA GLU A 229 23.82 20.40 6.42
C GLU A 229 23.00 19.86 5.23
N LEU A 230 23.63 19.17 4.29
CA LEU A 230 22.93 18.61 3.12
C LEU A 230 21.96 17.49 3.53
N PHE A 231 22.31 16.66 4.51
CA PHE A 231 21.41 15.64 5.03
C PHE A 231 20.14 16.27 5.62
N ASN A 232 20.27 17.33 6.41
CA ASN A 232 19.13 18.07 6.94
C ASN A 232 18.34 18.76 5.82
N ARG A 233 19.01 19.39 4.86
CA ARG A 233 18.39 20.06 3.71
C ARG A 233 17.49 19.13 2.89
N TYR A 234 17.90 17.87 2.71
CA TYR A 234 17.15 16.88 1.93
C TYR A 234 16.39 15.86 2.80
N GLN A 235 16.20 16.15 4.08
CA GLN A 235 15.53 15.22 5.01
C GLN A 235 14.12 14.88 4.55
N ASN A 236 13.34 15.86 4.07
CA ASN A 236 12.00 15.61 3.53
C ASN A 236 12.02 14.65 2.32
N ASP A 237 12.95 14.85 1.38
CA ASP A 237 13.10 13.97 0.22
C ASP A 237 13.47 12.54 0.65
N LEU A 238 14.32 12.41 1.68
CA LEU A 238 14.70 11.12 2.27
C LEU A 238 13.51 10.37 2.87
N ILE A 239 12.68 11.06 3.66
CA ILE A 239 11.47 10.47 4.24
C ILE A 239 10.50 10.03 3.13
N ASN A 240 10.34 10.83 2.09
CA ASN A 240 9.51 10.45 0.94
C ASN A 240 10.05 9.23 0.19
N ALA A 241 11.38 9.11 0.03
CA ALA A 241 12.00 7.93 -0.57
C ALA A 241 11.81 6.67 0.29
N ALA A 242 11.96 6.80 1.61
CA ALA A 242 11.68 5.72 2.56
C ALA A 242 10.21 5.29 2.54
N ARG A 243 9.28 6.23 2.46
CA ARG A 243 7.85 5.93 2.30
C ARG A 243 7.57 5.18 1.01
N ALA A 244 8.12 5.63 -0.12
CA ALA A 244 7.96 4.93 -1.40
C ALA A 244 8.52 3.50 -1.34
N HIS A 245 9.63 3.28 -0.63
CA HIS A 245 10.18 1.96 -0.42
C HIS A 245 9.27 1.07 0.45
N ALA A 246 8.71 1.62 1.52
CA ALA A 246 7.74 0.91 2.35
C ALA A 246 6.47 0.53 1.58
N GLU A 247 5.98 1.41 0.71
CA GLU A 247 4.86 1.15 -0.22
C GLU A 247 5.19 -0.01 -1.19
N LEU A 248 6.42 -0.02 -1.73
CA LEU A 248 6.91 -1.11 -2.59
C LEU A 248 6.96 -2.45 -1.84
N ILE A 249 7.53 -2.48 -0.62
CA ILE A 249 7.57 -3.69 0.22
C ILE A 249 6.17 -4.26 0.42
N MET A 250 5.19 -3.41 0.70
CA MET A 250 3.81 -3.85 0.90
C MET A 250 3.20 -4.47 -0.35
N TRP A 251 3.48 -3.88 -1.53
CA TRP A 251 3.03 -4.42 -2.80
C TRP A 251 3.72 -5.77 -3.12
N GLU A 252 5.02 -5.89 -2.84
CA GLU A 252 5.80 -7.11 -3.05
C GLU A 252 5.36 -8.24 -2.11
N ALA A 253 5.06 -7.93 -0.84
CA ALA A 253 4.54 -8.89 0.13
C ALA A 253 3.17 -9.43 -0.30
N PHE A 254 2.27 -8.55 -0.74
CA PHE A 254 0.96 -8.96 -1.27
C PHE A 254 1.14 -9.85 -2.51
N THR A 255 1.95 -9.41 -3.48
CA THR A 255 2.23 -10.18 -4.70
C THR A 255 2.87 -11.54 -4.40
N SER A 256 3.74 -11.61 -3.40
CA SER A 256 4.37 -12.86 -2.96
C SER A 256 3.37 -13.80 -2.29
N ALA A 257 2.45 -13.27 -1.48
CA ALA A 257 1.41 -14.06 -0.83
C ALA A 257 0.48 -14.73 -1.86
N LEU A 258 0.14 -14.06 -2.96
CA LEU A 258 -0.69 -14.63 -4.04
C LEU A 258 -0.13 -15.98 -4.56
N LYS A 259 1.19 -16.14 -4.60
CA LYS A 259 1.87 -17.37 -5.06
C LYS A 259 1.66 -18.57 -4.14
N THR A 260 1.23 -18.32 -2.90
CA THR A 260 1.01 -19.38 -1.88
C THR A 260 -0.45 -19.84 -1.81
N ILE A 261 -1.37 -19.09 -2.43
CA ILE A 261 -2.81 -19.36 -2.41
C ILE A 261 -3.13 -20.39 -3.49
N LYS A 262 -3.94 -21.40 -3.14
CA LYS A 262 -4.29 -22.51 -4.04
C LYS A 262 -5.69 -22.37 -4.65
N ASP A 263 -6.59 -21.68 -3.96
CA ASP A 263 -7.96 -21.49 -4.43
C ASP A 263 -8.02 -20.48 -5.58
N GLY A 264 -8.51 -20.91 -6.75
CA GLY A 264 -8.46 -20.12 -7.98
C GLY A 264 -9.30 -18.84 -7.93
N ASP A 265 -10.47 -18.88 -7.28
CA ASP A 265 -11.32 -17.70 -7.14
C ASP A 265 -10.71 -16.68 -6.17
N SER A 266 -10.14 -17.15 -5.06
CA SER A 266 -9.40 -16.32 -4.11
C SER A 266 -8.20 -15.65 -4.77
N ILE A 267 -7.39 -16.40 -5.53
CA ILE A 267 -6.26 -15.84 -6.30
C ILE A 267 -6.76 -14.70 -7.19
N LYS A 268 -7.83 -14.94 -7.97
CA LYS A 268 -8.38 -13.95 -8.90
C LYS A 268 -8.86 -12.68 -8.21
N ILE A 269 -9.63 -12.80 -7.12
CA ILE A 269 -10.15 -11.64 -6.36
C ILE A 269 -9.00 -10.88 -5.70
N LEU A 270 -8.06 -11.60 -5.09
CA LEU A 270 -6.91 -10.98 -4.43
C LEU A 270 -5.92 -10.38 -5.42
N THR A 271 -5.81 -10.89 -6.66
CA THR A 271 -5.07 -10.21 -7.73
C THR A 271 -5.71 -8.86 -8.07
N TRP A 272 -7.04 -8.79 -8.21
CA TRP A 272 -7.70 -7.49 -8.43
C TRP A 272 -7.50 -6.54 -7.26
N LEU A 273 -7.47 -7.07 -6.03
CA LEU A 273 -7.24 -6.28 -4.84
C LEU A 273 -5.78 -5.79 -4.75
N ARG A 274 -4.80 -6.63 -5.09
CA ARG A 274 -3.38 -6.26 -5.24
C ARG A 274 -3.22 -5.18 -6.30
N ASP A 275 -3.83 -5.36 -7.46
CA ASP A 275 -3.80 -4.37 -8.53
C ASP A 275 -4.44 -3.06 -8.09
N LEU A 276 -5.55 -3.09 -7.35
CA LEU A 276 -6.17 -1.87 -6.81
C LEU A 276 -5.20 -1.14 -5.88
N TYR A 277 -4.50 -1.87 -5.00
CA TYR A 277 -3.47 -1.28 -4.14
C TYR A 277 -2.36 -0.62 -4.98
N GLY A 278 -1.75 -1.35 -5.92
CA GLY A 278 -0.68 -0.83 -6.78
C GLY A 278 -1.10 0.38 -7.61
N PHE A 279 -2.27 0.32 -8.26
CA PHE A 279 -2.77 1.43 -9.06
C PHE A 279 -3.16 2.64 -8.22
N THR A 280 -3.70 2.46 -7.02
CA THR A 280 -3.94 3.57 -6.10
C THR A 280 -2.62 4.25 -5.70
N LEU A 281 -1.54 3.50 -5.44
CA LEU A 281 -0.22 4.10 -5.18
C LEU A 281 0.29 4.89 -6.38
N LEU A 282 0.12 4.37 -7.61
CA LEU A 282 0.50 5.08 -8.82
C LEU A 282 -0.34 6.34 -9.02
N GLU A 283 -1.66 6.26 -8.82
CA GLU A 283 -2.62 7.37 -8.94
C GLU A 283 -2.31 8.50 -7.93
N GLU A 284 -2.06 8.15 -6.67
CA GLU A 284 -1.70 9.09 -5.60
C GLU A 284 -0.39 9.85 -5.90
N ASN A 285 0.48 9.30 -6.76
CA ASN A 285 1.81 9.83 -7.06
C ASN A 285 2.01 10.20 -8.55
N LEU A 286 0.93 10.39 -9.31
CA LEU A 286 0.99 10.70 -10.75
C LEU A 286 1.85 11.92 -11.08
N SER A 287 1.82 12.95 -10.24
CA SER A 287 2.63 14.17 -10.43
C SER A 287 4.13 13.84 -10.50
N TRP A 288 4.61 12.96 -9.62
CA TRP A 288 6.00 12.50 -9.61
C TRP A 288 6.33 11.74 -10.90
N TYR A 289 5.47 10.80 -11.31
CA TYR A 289 5.68 10.00 -12.50
C TYR A 289 5.66 10.83 -13.79
N LEU A 290 4.81 11.85 -13.87
CA LEU A 290 4.74 12.78 -15.00
C LEU A 290 5.99 13.67 -15.07
N ILE A 291 6.38 14.28 -13.94
CA ILE A 291 7.56 15.16 -13.86
C ILE A 291 8.86 14.41 -14.21
N ASN A 292 8.97 13.14 -13.80
CA ASN A 292 10.14 12.29 -14.11
C ASN A 292 10.02 11.55 -15.46
N GLY A 293 9.00 11.86 -16.27
CA GLY A 293 8.82 11.31 -17.61
C GLY A 293 8.58 9.80 -17.66
N ARG A 294 8.09 9.20 -16.57
CA ARG A 294 7.82 7.75 -16.44
C ARG A 294 6.44 7.36 -16.94
N LEU A 295 5.48 8.26 -16.79
CA LEU A 295 4.15 8.13 -17.35
C LEU A 295 3.84 9.32 -18.25
N SER A 296 3.14 9.06 -19.34
CA SER A 296 2.50 10.11 -20.15
C SER A 296 1.12 10.45 -19.57
N GLY A 297 0.58 11.63 -19.88
CA GLY A 297 -0.78 12.02 -19.46
C GLY A 297 -1.85 10.96 -19.80
N ALA A 298 -1.84 10.45 -21.04
CA ALA A 298 -2.78 9.39 -21.46
C ALA A 298 -2.65 8.07 -20.66
N ARG A 299 -1.44 7.75 -20.15
CA ARG A 299 -1.23 6.55 -19.32
C ARG A 299 -1.70 6.80 -17.89
N ALA A 300 -1.50 8.01 -17.38
CA ALA A 300 -2.03 8.43 -16.09
C ALA A 300 -3.56 8.38 -16.07
N GLU A 301 -4.23 8.92 -17.09
CA GLU A 301 -5.69 8.82 -17.26
C GLU A 301 -6.17 7.37 -17.35
N ALA A 302 -5.45 6.52 -18.09
CA ALA A 302 -5.78 5.10 -18.20
C ALA A 302 -5.68 4.34 -16.86
N ILE A 303 -4.79 4.74 -15.93
CA ILE A 303 -4.72 4.17 -14.58
C ILE A 303 -6.01 4.50 -13.82
N THR A 304 -6.38 5.78 -13.76
CA THR A 304 -7.62 6.25 -13.12
C THR A 304 -8.85 5.59 -13.73
N GLU A 305 -8.94 5.50 -15.05
CA GLU A 305 -10.04 4.83 -15.75
C GLU A 305 -10.08 3.32 -15.41
N TYR A 306 -8.93 2.66 -15.31
CA TYR A 306 -8.88 1.24 -14.98
C TYR A 306 -9.35 0.96 -13.54
N ILE A 307 -8.97 1.81 -12.58
CA ILE A 307 -9.49 1.75 -11.21
C ILE A 307 -11.02 1.83 -11.24
N ASP A 308 -11.57 2.87 -11.88
CA ASP A 308 -13.00 3.17 -11.85
C ASP A 308 -13.87 2.22 -12.64
N SER A 309 -13.47 1.93 -13.86
CA SER A 309 -14.32 1.18 -14.79
C SER A 309 -14.16 -0.33 -14.64
N ARG A 310 -13.05 -0.80 -14.04
CA ARG A 310 -12.73 -2.23 -13.97
C ARG A 310 -12.55 -2.74 -12.54
N LEU A 311 -11.63 -2.19 -11.76
CA LEU A 311 -11.27 -2.77 -10.47
C LEU A 311 -12.38 -2.58 -9.43
N LEU A 312 -12.86 -1.35 -9.23
CA LEU A 312 -13.92 -1.07 -8.26
C LEU A 312 -15.21 -1.86 -8.56
N PRO A 313 -15.72 -1.91 -9.81
CA PRO A 313 -16.92 -2.70 -10.12
C PRO A 313 -16.73 -4.21 -9.97
N ARG A 314 -15.51 -4.72 -10.24
CA ARG A 314 -15.19 -6.15 -10.04
C ARG A 314 -15.11 -6.52 -8.57
N LEU A 315 -14.57 -5.63 -7.74
CA LEU A 315 -14.38 -5.88 -6.30
C LEU A 315 -15.65 -5.62 -5.49
N ARG A 316 -16.53 -4.71 -5.92
CA ARG A 316 -17.77 -4.37 -5.19
C ARG A 316 -18.59 -5.61 -4.79
N PRO A 317 -18.87 -6.59 -5.68
CA PRO A 317 -19.64 -7.78 -5.30
C PRO A 317 -18.97 -8.64 -4.23
N HIS A 318 -17.65 -8.51 -4.05
CA HIS A 318 -16.87 -9.27 -3.08
C HIS A 318 -16.55 -8.45 -1.81
N ALA A 319 -17.03 -7.22 -1.68
CA ALA A 319 -16.70 -6.35 -0.56
C ALA A 319 -17.08 -6.94 0.80
N GLU A 320 -18.25 -7.59 0.91
CA GLU A 320 -18.66 -8.29 2.14
C GLU A 320 -17.73 -9.46 2.44
N ASN A 321 -17.49 -10.34 1.45
CA ASN A 321 -16.58 -11.49 1.60
C ASN A 321 -15.16 -11.07 2.02
N LEU A 322 -14.66 -9.95 1.49
CA LEU A 322 -13.33 -9.43 1.80
C LEU A 322 -13.22 -8.96 3.26
N VAL A 323 -14.30 -8.42 3.84
CA VAL A 323 -14.30 -8.05 5.27
C VAL A 323 -14.70 -9.22 6.18
N ASP A 324 -15.50 -10.18 5.68
CA ASP A 324 -15.77 -11.45 6.37
C ASP A 324 -14.49 -12.23 6.63
N ALA A 325 -13.55 -12.22 5.68
CA ALA A 325 -12.25 -12.86 5.81
C ALA A 325 -11.34 -12.24 6.90
N PHE A 326 -11.72 -11.10 7.50
CA PHE A 326 -11.07 -10.63 8.73
C PHE A 326 -11.44 -11.48 9.96
N LEU A 327 -12.46 -12.32 9.86
CA LEU A 327 -12.91 -13.25 10.90
C LEU A 327 -13.20 -12.56 12.24
N LEU A 328 -13.79 -11.36 12.18
CA LEU A 328 -14.15 -10.58 13.36
C LEU A 328 -15.53 -11.01 13.86
N PRO A 329 -15.64 -11.70 15.02
CA PRO A 329 -16.93 -12.06 15.57
C PRO A 329 -17.66 -10.82 16.12
N PRO A 330 -19.00 -10.83 16.21
CA PRO A 330 -19.80 -9.69 16.67
C PRO A 330 -19.36 -9.14 18.04
N GLU A 331 -18.87 -9.99 18.93
CA GLU A 331 -18.38 -9.64 20.27
C GLU A 331 -17.07 -8.83 20.25
N LEU A 332 -16.30 -8.88 19.15
CA LEU A 332 -15.14 -8.01 18.93
C LEU A 332 -15.54 -6.70 18.26
N VAL A 333 -16.42 -6.77 17.26
CA VAL A 333 -16.91 -5.60 16.52
C VAL A 333 -17.71 -4.66 17.44
N ARG A 334 -18.61 -5.24 18.26
CA ARG A 334 -19.44 -4.57 19.28
C ARG A 334 -20.22 -3.36 18.75
N THR A 335 -20.88 -3.53 17.61
CA THR A 335 -21.82 -2.56 17.07
C THR A 335 -22.89 -3.28 16.26
N THR A 336 -24.12 -2.77 16.35
CA THR A 336 -25.29 -3.27 15.60
C THR A 336 -25.60 -2.41 14.36
N LEU A 337 -24.77 -1.41 14.04
CA LEU A 337 -25.05 -0.38 13.01
C LEU A 337 -25.64 -0.94 11.70
N ALA A 338 -25.00 -1.95 11.12
CA ALA A 338 -25.46 -2.53 9.86
C ALA A 338 -26.77 -3.31 10.01
N GLN A 339 -26.97 -3.98 11.14
CA GLN A 339 -28.21 -4.69 11.45
C GLN A 339 -29.37 -3.69 11.66
N ASP A 340 -29.18 -2.68 12.50
CA ASP A 340 -30.18 -1.66 12.78
C ASP A 340 -30.60 -0.93 11.50
N GLU A 341 -29.64 -0.66 10.60
CA GLU A 341 -29.94 -0.06 9.30
C GLU A 341 -30.73 -1.02 8.39
N ARG A 342 -30.41 -2.33 8.36
CA ARG A 342 -31.20 -3.31 7.60
C ARG A 342 -32.65 -3.35 8.09
N GLU A 343 -32.86 -3.40 9.40
CA GLU A 343 -34.20 -3.39 10.01
C GLU A 343 -34.96 -2.10 9.69
N ARG A 344 -34.29 -0.94 9.78
CA ARG A 344 -34.86 0.35 9.40
C ARG A 344 -35.30 0.39 7.93
N GLN A 345 -34.52 -0.18 7.01
CA GLN A 345 -34.85 -0.20 5.58
C GLN A 345 -36.05 -1.12 5.30
N LEU A 346 -36.14 -2.27 5.97
CA LEU A 346 -37.30 -3.19 5.87
C LEU A 346 -38.58 -2.52 6.38
N ASN A 347 -38.52 -1.83 7.52
CA ASN A 347 -39.67 -1.13 8.10
C ASN A 347 -40.15 0.02 7.19
N ARG A 348 -39.23 0.76 6.57
CA ARG A 348 -39.57 1.81 5.60
C ARG A 348 -40.36 1.27 4.41
N GLN A 349 -39.95 0.14 3.84
CA GLN A 349 -40.66 -0.47 2.71
C GLN A 349 -42.08 -0.92 3.07
N THR A 350 -42.26 -1.37 4.32
CA THR A 350 -43.58 -1.80 4.82
C THR A 350 -44.53 -0.60 4.99
N LEU A 351 -44.02 0.53 5.48
CA LEU A 351 -44.82 1.75 5.69
C LEU A 351 -45.20 2.49 4.39
N VAL A 352 -44.49 2.26 3.28
CA VAL A 352 -44.80 2.89 1.97
C VAL A 352 -45.79 2.05 1.14
N ARG A 353 -46.01 0.77 1.50
CA ARG A 353 -46.89 -0.16 0.78
C ARG A 353 -48.32 -0.25 1.35
N ASN A 354 -48.56 0.32 2.53
CA ASN A 354 -49.90 0.54 3.11
C ASN A 354 -50.31 1.99 2.89
#